data_AF-A0A7W1F5V5-F1
#
_entry.id   AF-A0A7W1F5V5-F1
#
_cell.length_a   1.000
_cell.length_b   1.000
_cell.length_c   1.000
_cell.angle_alpha   90.00
_cell.angle_beta   90.00
_cell.angle_gamma   90.00
#
_symmetry.space_group_name_H-M   'P 1'
#
loop_
_entity.id
_entity.type
_entity.pdbx_description
1 polymer ?
#
loop_
_entity_poly.entity_id
_entity_poly.type
_entity_poly.pdbx_seq_one_letter_code
_entity_poly.pdbx_strand_id
1 'polypeptide(L)' 'IDLREDGLGAPGEAWLFGAVLDEFFAQGVTLNSFSRLSVTCQPSGEVHAWPARLGRRRLL' A
#
# COMPACT_ATOMS: atom_id res chain seq x y z
N ILE A 1 3.12 4.68 5.54
CA ILE A 1 2.05 5.67 5.41
C ILE A 1 1.23 5.58 6.68
N ASP A 2 1.03 6.69 7.38
CA ASP A 2 0.16 6.72 8.55
C ASP A 2 -1.25 7.07 8.09
N LEU A 3 -2.20 6.20 8.47
CA LEU A 3 -3.61 6.31 8.11
C LEU A 3 -4.40 6.55 9.39
N ARG A 4 -5.21 7.61 9.42
CA ARG A 4 -6.10 7.84 10.55
C ARG A 4 -7.39 7.06 10.35
N GLU A 5 -7.77 6.30 11.36
CA GLU A 5 -8.94 5.43 11.32
C GLU A 5 -10.26 6.22 11.39
N ASP A 6 -10.24 7.46 11.83
CA ASP A 6 -11.46 8.27 11.98
C ASP A 6 -12.09 8.71 10.65
N GLY A 7 -11.36 8.55 9.54
CA GLY A 7 -11.90 8.70 8.18
C GLY A 7 -12.35 7.38 7.53
N LEU A 8 -12.16 6.24 8.19
CA LEU A 8 -12.46 4.91 7.68
C LEU A 8 -13.69 4.36 8.41
N GLY A 9 -14.72 4.00 7.66
CA GLY A 9 -15.98 3.50 8.20
C GLY A 9 -15.89 2.07 8.71
N ALA A 10 -14.91 1.28 8.23
CA ALA A 10 -14.71 -0.10 8.67
C ALA A 10 -13.21 -0.50 8.72
N PRO A 11 -12.81 -1.43 9.62
CA PRO A 11 -11.43 -1.91 9.73
C PRO A 11 -10.86 -2.48 8.42
N GLY A 12 -11.72 -3.08 7.59
CA GLY A 12 -11.32 -3.66 6.30
C GLY A 12 -11.01 -2.63 5.20
N GLU A 13 -11.45 -1.38 5.36
CA GLU A 13 -11.20 -0.34 4.36
C GLU A 13 -9.73 0.09 4.33
N ALA A 14 -9.06 0.14 5.49
CA ALA A 14 -7.64 0.42 5.57
C ALA A 14 -6.80 -0.60 4.78
N TRP A 15 -7.18 -1.88 4.91
CA TRP A 15 -6.54 -2.97 4.18
C TRP A 15 -6.82 -2.87 2.68
N LEU A 16 -8.07 -2.64 2.27
CA LEU A 16 -8.40 -2.50 0.84
C LEU A 16 -7.68 -1.30 0.22
N PHE A 17 -7.68 -0.17 0.92
CA PHE A 17 -7.00 1.05 0.49
C PHE A 17 -5.50 0.82 0.30
N GLY A 18 -4.85 0.16 1.26
CA GLY A 18 -3.45 -0.21 1.13
C GLY A 18 -3.20 -1.19 -0.02
N ALA A 19 -4.06 -2.18 -0.24
CA ALA A 19 -3.93 -3.10 -1.37
C ALA A 19 -4.01 -2.38 -2.74
N VAL A 20 -4.90 -1.40 -2.88
CA VAL A 20 -5.02 -0.57 -4.08
C VAL A 20 -3.79 0.32 -4.26
N LEU A 21 -3.30 0.94 -3.19
CA LEU A 21 -2.08 1.75 -3.22
C LEU A 21 -0.86 0.90 -3.61
N ASP A 22 -0.74 -0.32 -3.11
CA ASP A 22 0.36 -1.22 -3.44
C ASP A 22 0.39 -1.55 -4.95
N GLU A 23 -0.77 -1.85 -5.55
CA GLU A 23 -0.89 -2.05 -7.01
C GLU A 23 -0.63 -0.76 -7.80
N PHE A 24 -1.06 0.40 -7.29
CA PHE A 24 -0.78 1.69 -7.91
C PHE A 24 0.72 2.01 -7.93
N PHE A 25 1.41 1.82 -6.80
CA PHE A 25 2.85 2.03 -6.72
C PHE A 25 3.62 1.03 -7.59
N ALA A 26 3.18 -0.22 -7.68
CA ALA A 26 3.79 -1.24 -8.54
C ALA A 26 3.74 -0.89 -10.05
N GLN A 27 2.80 -0.05 -10.47
CA GLN A 27 2.72 0.46 -11.85
C GLN A 27 3.67 1.64 -12.11
N GLY A 28 4.01 2.41 -11.06
CA GLY A 28 4.88 3.59 -11.15
C GLY A 28 6.37 3.28 -11.09
N VAL A 29 6.77 2.14 -10.51
CA VAL A 29 8.18 1.75 -10.40
C VAL A 29 8.76 1.19 -11.70
N THR A 30 10.02 1.52 -11.98
CA THR A 30 10.77 1.04 -13.14
C THR A 30 11.22 -0.41 -12.94
N LEU A 31 11.69 -1.07 -14.01
CA LEU A 31 11.98 -2.51 -14.02
C LEU A 31 13.05 -2.96 -13.00
N ASN A 32 13.94 -2.05 -12.59
CA ASN A 32 14.98 -2.31 -11.59
C ASN A 32 14.61 -1.75 -10.20
N SER A 33 13.34 -1.46 -9.96
CA SER A 33 12.86 -0.91 -8.69
C SER A 33 11.71 -1.77 -8.15
N PHE A 34 11.65 -1.88 -6.83
CA PHE A 34 10.56 -2.55 -6.14
C PHE A 34 9.77 -1.54 -5.31
N SER A 35 8.45 -1.69 -5.27
CA SER A 35 7.59 -0.97 -4.33
C SER A 35 7.35 -1.84 -3.10
N ARG A 36 7.43 -1.23 -1.91
CA ARG A 36 7.00 -1.84 -0.65
C ARG A 36 6.10 -0.86 0.06
N LEU A 37 4.90 -1.31 0.43
CA LEU A 37 3.95 -0.50 1.15
C LEU A 37 3.78 -1.02 2.59
N SER A 38 3.84 -0.10 3.55
CA SER A 38 3.43 -0.32 4.94
C SER A 38 2.47 0.79 5.35
N VAL A 39 1.31 0.40 5.85
CA VAL A 39 0.26 1.30 6.34
C VAL A 39 0.12 1.07 7.84
N THR A 40 0.25 2.14 8.61
CA THR A 40 0.05 2.13 10.06
C THR A 40 -1.26 2.85 10.36
N CYS A 41 -2.23 2.15 10.93
CA CYS A 41 -3.49 2.70 11.39
C CYS A 41 -3.31 3.37 12.76
N GLN A 42 -3.86 4.57 12.92
CA GLN A 42 -3.85 5.31 14.18
C GLN A 42 -5.28 5.67 14.60
N PRO A 43 -5.65 5.50 15.88
CA PRO A 43 -4.78 5.19 17.03
C PRO A 43 -4.57 3.70 17.34
N SER A 44 -5.21 2.75 16.64
CA SER A 44 -5.12 1.31 16.95
C SER A 44 -3.70 0.74 16.91
N GLY A 45 -2.80 1.38 16.15
CA GLY A 45 -1.44 0.92 15.94
C GLY A 45 -1.35 -0.30 15.03
N GLU A 46 -2.43 -0.66 14.34
CA GLU A 46 -2.45 -1.79 13.42
C GLU A 46 -1.55 -1.51 12.22
N VAL A 47 -0.62 -2.43 11.93
CA VAL A 47 0.31 -2.30 10.81
C VAL A 47 -0.04 -3.33 9.75
N HIS A 48 -0.43 -2.83 8.58
CA HIS A 48 -0.61 -3.63 7.39
C HIS A 48 0.61 -3.47 6.47
N ALA A 49 1.29 -4.57 6.18
CA ALA A 49 2.43 -4.58 5.28
C ALA A 49 2.13 -5.45 4.05
N TRP A 50 2.41 -4.89 2.87
CA TRP A 50 2.34 -5.62 1.61
C TRP A 50 3.74 -6.10 1.20
N PRO A 51 3.84 -7.29 0.58
CA PRO A 51 5.12 -7.82 0.12
C PRO A 51 5.71 -6.91 -0.95
N ALA A 52 7.04 -6.87 -1.04
CA ALA A 52 7.72 -6.10 -2.07
C ALA A 52 7.33 -6.61 -3.46
N ARG A 53 6.85 -5.71 -4.33
CA ARG A 53 6.50 -6.04 -5.71
C ARG A 53 7.50 -5.43 -6.68
N LEU A 54 7.99 -6.25 -7.61
CA LEU A 54 8.82 -5.79 -8.73
C LEU A 54 7.97 -4.93 -9.67
N GLY A 55 8.55 -3.83 -10.15
CA GLY A 55 7.88 -2.94 -11.09
C GLY A 55 7.46 -3.69 -12.36
N ARG A 56 6.16 -3.64 -12.66
CA ARG A 56 5.58 -4.29 -13.85
C ARG A 56 5.66 -3.43 -15.11
N ARG A 57 6.46 -2.36 -15.09
CA ARG A 57 6.60 -1.46 -16.24
C ARG A 57 7.13 -2.25 -17.43
N ARG A 58 6.25 -2.50 -18.42
CA ARG A 58 6.63 -3.11 -19.69
C ARG A 58 7.74 -2.26 -20.32
N LEU A 59 8.82 -2.92 -20.72
CA LEU A 59 9.81 -2.34 -21.63
C LEU A 59 9.06 -2.09 -22.94
N LEU A 60 8.87 -0.82 -23.28
CA LEU A 60 8.42 -0.39 -24.61
C LEU A 60 9.60 -0.40 -25.57
#